data_AF-A0A2V2LC95-F1
#
_entry.id   AF-A0A2V2LC95-F1
#
_cell.length_a   1.000
_cell.length_b   1.000
_cell.length_c   1.000
_cell.angle_alpha   90.00
_cell.angle_beta   90.00
_cell.angle_gamma   90.00
#
_symmetry.space_group_name_H-M   'P 1'
#
loop_
_entity.id
_entity.type
_entity.pdbx_description
1 polymer ?
#
loop_
_entity_poly.entity_id
_entity_poly.type
_entity_poly.pdbx_seq_one_letter_code
_entity_poly.pdbx_strand_id
1 'polypeptide(L)'
;MDLVSAKAMRRSLGRGYARQALQAAQDGSADMARLMTDLHGLAPNARSHSRFARRLARRRGVLRAAPSGRGLRVLARCVLDVTVCKDGTACFREARVCWTRIDALARRGRISFTLTGVQVSRHAMQRRAERSDCFLRTLLADMDIQMCAALDHLRRCAPIKDRGDAFLPASDGVWAGGTESMSVPCGWGAAFAGSSPPLNVFAIRTFLGEAEMRPTVWLAWSGTRAAPDRDAPLQPTRSAA
;
A
#
# COMPACT_ATOMS: atom_id res chain seq x y z
N MET A 1 -0.74 21.67 26.87
CA MET A 1 0.31 20.65 26.57
C MET A 1 1.17 21.23 25.46
N ASP A 2 2.44 21.50 25.73
CA ASP A 2 3.28 22.34 24.89
C ASP A 2 3.62 21.65 23.55
N LEU A 3 3.42 22.32 22.40
CA LEU A 3 3.62 21.75 21.06
C LEU A 3 5.08 21.29 20.84
N VAL A 4 6.02 21.98 21.49
CA VAL A 4 7.46 21.63 21.50
C VAL A 4 7.71 20.31 22.22
N SER A 5 7.02 20.08 23.34
CA SER A 5 7.10 18.82 24.11
C SER A 5 6.54 17.63 23.32
N ALA A 6 5.44 17.83 22.59
CA ALA A 6 4.85 16.80 21.74
C ALA A 6 5.77 16.41 20.56
N LYS A 7 6.41 17.37 19.90
CA LYS A 7 7.35 17.11 18.78
C LYS A 7 8.63 16.39 19.24
N ALA A 8 9.18 16.78 20.37
CA ALA A 8 10.34 16.11 20.97
C ALA A 8 10.00 14.66 21.37
N MET A 9 8.82 14.44 21.94
CA MET A 9 8.33 13.11 22.31
C MET A 9 8.16 12.20 21.08
N ARG A 10 7.63 12.72 19.97
CA ARG A 10 7.49 11.97 18.70
C ARG A 10 8.84 11.52 18.13
N ARG A 11 9.85 12.40 18.16
CA ARG A 11 11.22 12.04 17.75
C ARG A 11 11.85 10.96 18.62
N SER A 12 11.63 11.03 19.93
CA SER A 12 12.15 10.04 20.86
C SER A 12 11.47 8.67 20.69
N LEU A 13 10.14 8.67 20.53
CA LEU A 13 9.33 7.45 20.50
C LEU A 13 9.12 6.85 19.11
N GLY A 14 9.39 7.58 18.02
CA GLY A 14 9.10 7.16 16.65
C GLY A 14 9.71 5.80 16.29
N ARG A 15 10.94 5.53 16.75
CA ARG A 15 11.59 4.21 16.60
C ARG A 15 10.80 3.07 17.27
N GLY A 16 10.30 3.32 18.48
CA GLY A 16 9.51 2.36 19.25
C GLY A 16 8.19 2.05 18.55
N TYR A 17 7.46 3.09 18.12
CA TYR A 17 6.20 2.94 17.40
C TYR A 17 6.36 2.26 16.05
N ALA A 18 7.41 2.61 15.28
CA ALA A 18 7.70 1.93 14.02
C ALA A 18 8.00 0.44 14.22
N ARG A 19 8.73 0.07 15.28
CA ARG A 19 8.97 -1.33 15.64
C ARG A 19 7.66 -2.06 16.01
N GLN A 20 6.83 -1.44 16.85
CA GLN A 20 5.54 -2.01 17.24
C GLN A 20 4.60 -2.19 16.04
N ALA A 21 4.56 -1.21 15.14
CA ALA A 21 3.74 -1.26 13.93
C ALA A 21 4.24 -2.34 12.96
N LEU A 22 5.55 -2.53 12.81
CA LEU A 22 6.11 -3.64 12.02
C LEU A 22 5.75 -5.00 12.64
N GLN A 23 5.87 -5.13 13.97
CA GLN A 23 5.49 -6.36 14.65
C GLN A 23 3.99 -6.66 14.48
N ALA A 24 3.13 -5.66 14.67
CA ALA A 24 1.70 -5.81 14.42
C ALA A 24 1.37 -6.12 12.95
N ALA A 25 2.17 -5.64 11.99
CA ALA A 25 2.04 -6.00 10.59
C ALA A 25 2.42 -7.47 10.35
N GLN A 26 3.47 -7.98 11.02
CA GLN A 26 3.85 -9.40 10.99
C GLN A 26 2.74 -10.27 11.59
N ASP A 27 2.27 -9.89 12.78
CA ASP A 27 1.18 -10.56 13.51
C ASP A 27 -0.18 -10.38 12.82
N GLY A 28 -0.26 -9.54 11.80
CA GLY A 28 -1.44 -9.30 10.97
C GLY A 28 -1.24 -9.69 9.51
N SER A 29 -0.11 -10.33 9.15
CA SER A 29 0.28 -10.55 7.76
C SER A 29 -0.68 -11.48 7.02
N ALA A 30 -1.00 -11.15 5.77
CA ALA A 30 -1.74 -12.02 4.87
C ALA A 30 -0.87 -13.20 4.44
N ASP A 31 -1.46 -14.39 4.42
CA ASP A 31 -0.92 -15.54 3.71
C ASP A 31 -1.18 -15.34 2.21
N MET A 32 -0.22 -14.68 1.54
CA MET A 32 -0.33 -14.33 0.13
C MET A 32 -0.42 -15.56 -0.76
N ALA A 33 0.31 -16.64 -0.46
CA ALA A 33 0.26 -17.88 -1.24
C ALA A 33 -1.17 -18.44 -1.22
N ARG A 34 -1.75 -18.63 -0.03
CA ARG A 34 -3.12 -19.12 0.12
C ARG A 34 -4.16 -18.15 -0.44
N LEU A 35 -3.92 -16.84 -0.35
CA LEU A 35 -4.81 -15.84 -0.97
C LEU A 35 -4.82 -16.00 -2.50
N MET A 36 -3.66 -16.14 -3.13
CA MET A 36 -3.56 -16.33 -4.58
C MET A 36 -4.14 -17.67 -5.02
N THR A 37 -3.89 -18.76 -4.29
CA THR A 37 -4.52 -20.07 -4.53
C THR A 37 -6.05 -20.00 -4.46
N ASP A 38 -6.60 -19.30 -3.46
CA ASP A 38 -8.04 -19.08 -3.36
C ASP A 38 -8.58 -18.32 -4.60
N LEU A 39 -7.89 -17.27 -5.03
CA LEU A 39 -8.31 -16.46 -6.16
C LEU A 39 -8.29 -17.22 -7.49
N HIS A 40 -7.46 -18.25 -7.62
CA HIS A 40 -7.48 -19.17 -8.75
C HIS A 40 -8.78 -19.98 -8.87
N GLY A 41 -9.57 -20.09 -7.80
CA GLY A 41 -10.89 -20.73 -7.82
C GLY A 41 -12.06 -19.78 -8.16
N LEU A 42 -11.80 -18.56 -8.62
CA LEU A 42 -12.84 -17.56 -8.87
C LEU A 42 -13.68 -17.90 -10.12
N ALA A 43 -14.94 -18.28 -9.91
CA ALA A 43 -15.89 -18.50 -11.01
C ALA A 43 -16.40 -17.18 -11.63
N PRO A 44 -16.65 -17.11 -12.95
CA PRO A 44 -16.98 -15.88 -13.69
C PRO A 44 -18.46 -15.48 -13.55
N ASN A 45 -18.95 -15.30 -12.32
CA ASN A 45 -20.31 -14.81 -12.07
C ASN A 45 -20.37 -13.89 -10.84
N ALA A 46 -21.26 -12.89 -10.89
CA ALA A 46 -21.33 -11.84 -9.88
C ALA A 46 -21.62 -12.36 -8.47
N ARG A 47 -22.48 -13.38 -8.33
CA ARG A 47 -22.83 -13.98 -7.03
C ARG A 47 -21.61 -14.67 -6.40
N SER A 48 -20.81 -15.37 -7.20
CA SER A 48 -19.54 -15.97 -6.80
C SER A 48 -18.57 -14.87 -6.33
N HIS A 49 -18.41 -13.78 -7.10
CA HIS A 49 -17.52 -12.69 -6.73
C HIS A 49 -17.91 -12.08 -5.37
N SER A 50 -19.19 -11.79 -5.13
CA SER A 50 -19.67 -11.24 -3.86
C SER A 50 -19.51 -12.20 -2.68
N ARG A 51 -19.65 -13.51 -2.91
CA ARG A 51 -19.39 -14.54 -1.87
C ARG A 51 -17.90 -14.63 -1.55
N PHE A 52 -17.05 -14.65 -2.58
CA PHE A 52 -15.60 -14.66 -2.43
C PHE A 52 -15.10 -13.41 -1.72
N ALA A 53 -15.57 -12.23 -2.12
CA ALA A 53 -15.24 -10.95 -1.48
C ALA A 53 -15.49 -10.99 0.03
N ARG A 54 -16.70 -11.38 0.44
CA ARG A 54 -17.07 -11.48 1.86
C ARG A 54 -16.22 -12.49 2.63
N ARG A 55 -15.86 -13.61 2.00
CA ARG A 55 -14.98 -14.62 2.61
C ARG A 55 -13.57 -14.08 2.80
N LEU A 56 -13.00 -13.45 1.77
CA LEU A 56 -11.64 -12.91 1.82
C LEU A 56 -11.53 -11.71 2.76
N ALA A 57 -12.55 -10.86 2.85
CA ALA A 57 -12.58 -9.72 3.77
C ALA A 57 -12.43 -10.11 5.25
N ARG A 58 -12.71 -11.37 5.60
CA ARG A 58 -12.54 -11.90 6.97
C ARG A 58 -11.18 -12.54 7.21
N ARG A 59 -10.32 -12.63 6.18
CA ARG A 59 -8.98 -13.22 6.33
C ARG A 59 -8.03 -12.21 6.95
N ARG A 60 -7.15 -12.72 7.81
CA ARG A 60 -6.03 -11.97 8.39
C ARG A 60 -5.19 -11.34 7.28
N GLY A 61 -4.85 -10.07 7.45
CA GLY A 61 -4.06 -9.28 6.51
C GLY A 61 -4.80 -8.81 5.25
N VAL A 62 -6.05 -9.22 5.02
CA VAL A 62 -6.88 -8.63 3.97
C VAL A 62 -7.50 -7.35 4.51
N LEU A 63 -7.16 -6.22 3.89
CA LEU A 63 -7.66 -4.90 4.27
C LEU A 63 -9.00 -4.59 3.61
N ARG A 64 -9.16 -5.02 2.36
CA ARG A 64 -10.40 -4.84 1.60
C ARG A 64 -10.56 -5.93 0.57
N ALA A 65 -11.76 -6.46 0.42
CA ALA A 65 -12.10 -7.33 -0.70
C ALA A 65 -13.50 -6.94 -1.22
N ALA A 66 -13.60 -6.68 -2.52
CA ALA A 66 -14.84 -6.23 -3.14
C ALA A 66 -14.96 -6.74 -4.58
N PRO A 67 -16.17 -7.05 -5.07
CA PRO A 67 -16.39 -7.26 -6.50
C PRO A 67 -15.95 -6.02 -7.29
N SER A 68 -15.38 -6.22 -8.47
CA SER A 68 -14.95 -5.13 -9.35
C SER A 68 -15.25 -5.49 -10.81
N GLY A 69 -16.25 -4.84 -11.40
CA GLY A 69 -16.71 -5.15 -12.76
C GLY A 69 -16.94 -6.65 -12.97
N ARG A 70 -16.14 -7.27 -13.84
CA ARG A 70 -16.18 -8.72 -14.14
C ARG A 70 -15.28 -9.58 -13.26
N GLY A 71 -14.82 -9.08 -12.12
CA GLY A 71 -13.87 -9.79 -11.27
C GLY A 71 -13.97 -9.42 -9.80
N LEU A 72 -12.85 -9.57 -9.11
CA LEU A 72 -12.68 -9.32 -7.69
C LEU A 72 -11.43 -8.48 -7.47
N ARG A 73 -11.53 -7.49 -6.59
CA ARG A 73 -10.39 -6.71 -6.11
C ARG A 73 -10.11 -7.05 -4.66
N VAL A 74 -8.85 -7.29 -4.34
CA VAL A 74 -8.36 -7.51 -2.99
C VAL A 74 -7.20 -6.57 -2.70
N LEU A 75 -7.24 -5.91 -1.54
CA LEU A 75 -6.12 -5.20 -0.93
C LEU A 75 -5.67 -6.02 0.26
N ALA A 76 -4.41 -6.43 0.26
CA ALA A 76 -3.81 -7.22 1.32
C ALA A 76 -2.49 -6.62 1.77
N ARG A 77 -2.18 -6.80 3.06
CA ARG A 77 -0.92 -6.44 3.68
C ARG A 77 -0.19 -7.69 4.11
N CYS A 78 1.08 -7.80 3.75
CA CYS A 78 1.99 -8.79 4.30
C CYS A 78 3.32 -8.17 4.72
N VAL A 79 4.16 -8.93 5.41
CA VAL A 79 5.56 -8.56 5.65
C VAL A 79 6.45 -9.52 4.88
N LEU A 80 7.44 -8.96 4.19
CA LEU A 80 8.40 -9.69 3.36
C LEU A 80 9.81 -9.28 3.76
N ASP A 81 10.72 -10.26 3.79
CA ASP A 81 12.15 -9.97 3.85
C ASP A 81 12.65 -9.61 2.45
N VAL A 82 13.10 -8.38 2.29
CA VAL A 82 13.62 -7.86 1.03
C VAL A 82 15.14 -7.81 1.11
N THR A 83 15.80 -8.46 0.17
CA THR A 83 17.25 -8.31 -0.02
C THR A 83 17.50 -7.05 -0.81
N VAL A 84 18.15 -6.07 -0.18
CA VAL A 84 18.54 -4.83 -0.84
C VAL A 84 19.87 -5.08 -1.53
N CYS A 85 19.87 -4.91 -2.86
CA CYS A 85 21.06 -5.03 -3.68
C CYS A 85 21.58 -3.65 -4.10
N LYS A 86 22.90 -3.48 -4.12
CA LYS A 86 23.59 -2.34 -4.72
C LYS A 86 24.56 -2.87 -5.77
N ASP A 87 24.46 -2.37 -7.00
CA ASP A 87 25.32 -2.78 -8.12
C ASP A 87 25.37 -4.31 -8.31
N GLY A 88 24.20 -4.95 -8.21
CA GLY A 88 24.04 -6.41 -8.33
C GLY A 88 24.47 -7.21 -7.09
N THR A 89 25.05 -6.58 -6.08
CA THR A 89 25.52 -7.24 -4.86
C THR A 89 24.50 -7.12 -3.74
N ALA A 90 24.12 -8.26 -3.12
CA ALA A 90 23.26 -8.26 -1.94
C ALA A 90 23.97 -7.58 -0.76
N CYS A 91 23.45 -6.44 -0.30
CA CYS A 91 24.06 -5.66 0.78
C CYS A 91 23.51 -6.08 2.15
N PHE A 92 22.19 -6.13 2.29
CA PHE A 92 21.53 -6.52 3.53
C PHE A 92 20.10 -6.99 3.27
N ARG A 93 19.50 -7.64 4.27
CA ARG A 93 18.09 -8.01 4.28
C ARG A 93 17.34 -7.12 5.26
N GLU A 94 16.17 -6.63 4.85
CA GLU A 94 15.27 -5.91 5.75
C GLU A 94 13.83 -6.38 5.58
N ALA A 95 13.12 -6.49 6.70
CA ALA A 95 11.68 -6.70 6.69
C ALA A 95 10.98 -5.41 6.22
N ARG A 96 10.15 -5.54 5.18
CA ARG A 96 9.28 -4.47 4.66
C ARG A 96 7.83 -4.88 4.77
N VAL A 97 6.99 -3.92 5.15
CA VAL A 97 5.54 -4.10 5.05
C VAL A 97 5.13 -3.82 3.61
N CYS A 98 4.42 -4.77 3.00
CA CYS A 98 3.98 -4.71 1.61
C CYS A 98 2.46 -4.65 1.56
N TRP A 99 1.92 -3.62 0.93
CA TRP A 99 0.52 -3.51 0.57
C TRP A 99 0.39 -3.85 -0.90
N THR A 100 -0.39 -4.89 -1.21
CA THR A 100 -0.59 -5.37 -2.56
C THR A 100 -2.05 -5.24 -2.93
N ARG A 101 -2.31 -4.59 -4.06
CA ARG A 101 -3.56 -4.67 -4.77
C ARG A 101 -3.54 -5.81 -5.77
N ILE A 102 -4.57 -6.63 -5.71
CA ILE A 102 -4.80 -7.77 -6.60
C ILE A 102 -6.14 -7.54 -7.28
N ASP A 103 -6.11 -7.25 -8.58
CA ASP A 103 -7.30 -7.26 -9.42
C ASP A 103 -7.33 -8.61 -10.16
N ALA A 104 -8.25 -9.49 -9.76
CA ALA A 104 -8.47 -10.81 -10.35
C ALA A 104 -9.69 -10.76 -11.26
N LEU A 105 -9.49 -10.96 -12.56
CA LEU A 105 -10.54 -10.93 -13.57
C LEU A 105 -10.82 -12.35 -14.06
N ALA A 106 -12.00 -12.87 -13.72
CA ALA A 106 -12.45 -14.17 -14.19
C ALA A 106 -13.19 -14.05 -15.53
N ARG A 107 -12.72 -14.79 -16.54
CA ARG A 107 -13.34 -14.97 -17.85
C ARG A 107 -13.63 -16.46 -18.07
N ARG A 108 -14.40 -16.80 -19.11
CA ARG A 108 -14.68 -18.21 -19.45
C ARG A 108 -13.35 -18.95 -19.65
N GLY A 109 -13.03 -19.89 -18.75
CA GLY A 109 -11.84 -20.73 -18.82
C GLY A 109 -10.50 -20.09 -18.40
N ARG A 110 -10.46 -18.82 -17.97
CA ARG A 110 -9.20 -18.17 -17.57
C ARG A 110 -9.40 -17.10 -16.50
N ILE A 111 -8.43 -16.98 -15.60
CA ILE A 111 -8.32 -15.86 -14.65
C ILE A 111 -7.05 -15.09 -14.98
N SER A 112 -7.16 -13.77 -15.10
CA SER A 112 -6.02 -12.87 -15.24
C SER A 112 -5.83 -12.05 -13.98
N PHE A 113 -4.58 -11.83 -13.59
CA PHE A 113 -4.22 -11.05 -12.42
C PHE A 113 -3.48 -9.79 -12.82
N THR A 114 -3.87 -8.67 -12.24
CA THR A 114 -3.07 -7.45 -12.21
C THR A 114 -2.67 -7.19 -10.77
N LEU A 115 -1.37 -7.04 -10.56
CA LEU A 115 -0.79 -6.82 -9.25
C LEU A 115 -0.11 -5.45 -9.21
N THR A 116 -0.26 -4.72 -8.12
CA THR A 116 0.44 -3.46 -7.87
C THR A 116 0.77 -3.41 -6.39
N GLY A 117 2.04 -3.16 -6.08
CA GLY A 117 2.53 -3.16 -4.70
C GLY A 117 3.06 -1.80 -4.26
N VAL A 118 2.94 -1.51 -2.98
CA VAL A 118 3.71 -0.48 -2.28
C VAL A 118 4.38 -1.13 -1.09
N GLN A 119 5.67 -0.87 -0.91
CA GLN A 119 6.45 -1.38 0.21
C GLN A 119 6.99 -0.26 1.05
N VAL A 120 7.03 -0.46 2.37
CA VAL A 120 7.54 0.52 3.32
C VAL A 120 8.51 -0.16 4.27
N SER A 121 9.69 0.43 4.43
CA SER A 121 10.67 0.03 5.44
C SER A 121 10.30 0.55 6.82
N ARG A 122 10.84 -0.08 7.88
CA ARG A 122 10.71 0.44 9.25
C ARG A 122 11.18 1.90 9.36
N HIS A 123 12.21 2.28 8.59
CA HIS A 123 12.71 3.66 8.58
C HIS A 123 11.66 4.65 8.06
N ALA A 124 10.99 4.34 6.95
CA ALA A 124 9.94 5.20 6.42
C ALA A 124 8.75 5.32 7.39
N MET A 125 8.37 4.24 8.08
CA MET A 125 7.35 4.29 9.14
C MET A 125 7.76 5.17 10.33
N GLN A 126 9.04 5.09 10.72
CA GLN A 126 9.59 5.98 11.75
C GLN A 126 9.50 7.45 11.29
N ARG A 127 9.92 7.75 10.05
CA ARG A 127 9.86 9.13 9.53
C ARG A 127 8.44 9.65 9.46
N ARG A 128 7.47 8.81 9.10
CA ARG A 128 6.05 9.14 9.21
C ARG A 128 5.71 9.56 10.64
N ALA A 129 5.94 8.69 11.62
CA ALA A 129 5.63 8.95 13.02
C ALA A 129 6.26 10.25 13.58
N GLU A 130 7.46 10.58 13.12
CA GLU A 130 8.21 11.77 13.56
C GLU A 130 7.75 13.08 12.92
N ARG A 131 7.17 13.02 11.71
CA ARG A 131 6.98 14.19 10.83
C ARG A 131 5.51 14.45 10.46
N SER A 132 4.61 13.52 10.77
CA SER A 132 3.17 13.66 10.56
C SER A 132 2.42 13.84 11.87
N ASP A 133 1.15 14.23 11.76
CA ASP A 133 0.21 14.31 12.88
C ASP A 133 -0.48 12.96 13.19
N CYS A 134 -0.02 11.85 12.59
CA CYS A 134 -0.65 10.55 12.79
C CYS A 134 -0.75 10.14 14.25
N PHE A 135 -1.83 9.49 14.67
CA PHE A 135 -1.92 9.03 16.05
C PHE A 135 -1.00 7.81 16.27
N LEU A 136 0.02 7.96 17.12
CA LEU A 136 1.13 7.00 17.20
C LEU A 136 0.69 5.59 17.59
N ARG A 137 -0.33 5.45 18.45
CA ARG A 137 -0.88 4.14 18.85
C ARG A 137 -1.59 3.42 17.71
N THR A 138 -1.97 4.12 16.66
CA THR A 138 -2.65 3.59 15.47
C THR A 138 -1.80 3.76 14.21
N LEU A 139 -0.47 3.88 14.35
CA LEU A 139 0.44 4.11 13.22
C LEU A 139 0.20 3.10 12.09
N LEU A 140 0.06 1.82 12.39
CA LEU A 140 -0.17 0.81 11.36
C LEU A 140 -1.51 1.00 10.62
N ALA A 141 -2.57 1.42 11.31
CA ALA A 141 -3.85 1.71 10.68
C ALA A 141 -3.80 2.99 9.83
N ASP A 142 -3.06 4.02 10.27
CA ASP A 142 -2.75 5.19 9.43
C ASP A 142 -1.99 4.76 8.16
N MET A 143 -0.96 3.92 8.31
CA MET A 143 -0.23 3.36 7.18
C MET A 143 -1.16 2.58 6.23
N ASP A 144 -2.09 1.77 6.74
CA ASP A 144 -3.05 1.06 5.89
C ASP A 144 -3.88 2.03 5.03
N ILE A 145 -4.36 3.13 5.62
CA ILE A 145 -5.13 4.16 4.90
C ILE A 145 -4.24 4.82 3.83
N GLN A 146 -3.04 5.27 4.21
CA GLN A 146 -2.13 5.97 3.31
C GLN A 146 -1.67 5.07 2.15
N MET A 147 -1.38 3.79 2.42
CA MET A 147 -0.91 2.86 1.40
C MET A 147 -2.04 2.39 0.47
N CYS A 148 -3.27 2.27 0.97
CA CYS A 148 -4.44 2.09 0.12
C CYS A 148 -4.62 3.28 -0.84
N ALA A 149 -4.50 4.51 -0.33
CA ALA A 149 -4.57 5.71 -1.15
C ALA A 149 -3.42 5.78 -2.18
N ALA A 150 -2.21 5.40 -1.80
CA ALA A 150 -1.04 5.32 -2.68
C ALA A 150 -1.25 4.30 -3.82
N LEU A 151 -1.80 3.12 -3.52
CA LEU A 151 -2.15 2.11 -4.53
C LEU A 151 -3.23 2.61 -5.50
N ASP A 152 -4.23 3.34 -5.00
CA ASP A 152 -5.25 3.95 -5.84
C ASP A 152 -4.69 5.11 -6.69
N HIS A 153 -3.73 5.90 -6.15
CA HIS A 153 -3.01 6.93 -6.90
C HIS A 153 -2.23 6.33 -8.06
N LEU A 154 -1.39 5.32 -7.79
CA LEU A 154 -0.59 4.62 -8.81
C LEU A 154 -1.44 4.03 -9.95
N ARG A 155 -2.73 3.79 -9.69
CA ARG A 155 -3.66 3.29 -10.70
C ARG A 155 -4.15 4.37 -11.67
N ARG A 156 -4.27 5.61 -11.19
CA ARG A 156 -4.83 6.75 -11.92
C ARG A 156 -3.75 7.66 -12.51
N CYS A 157 -2.64 7.79 -11.80
CA CYS A 157 -1.63 8.81 -12.05
C CYS A 157 -0.22 8.23 -11.91
N ALA A 158 0.72 8.81 -12.63
CA ALA A 158 2.13 8.57 -12.37
C ALA A 158 2.55 9.17 -11.01
N PRO A 159 3.60 8.63 -10.38
CA PRO A 159 4.26 9.32 -9.27
C PRO A 159 4.80 10.68 -9.72
N ILE A 160 4.86 11.63 -8.78
CA ILE A 160 5.58 12.89 -9.01
C ILE A 160 7.06 12.55 -9.17
N LYS A 161 7.74 13.09 -10.19
CA LYS A 161 9.16 12.84 -10.43
C LYS A 161 9.95 14.14 -10.23
N ASP A 162 11.04 14.08 -9.48
CA ASP A 162 11.97 15.20 -9.32
C ASP A 162 13.39 14.66 -9.11
N ARG A 163 14.34 15.11 -9.94
CA ARG A 163 15.78 14.74 -9.88
C ARG A 163 16.09 13.24 -9.70
N GLY A 164 15.31 12.38 -10.35
CA GLY A 164 15.52 10.92 -10.30
C GLY A 164 14.82 10.21 -9.15
N ASP A 165 14.23 10.96 -8.21
CA ASP A 165 13.35 10.42 -7.18
C ASP A 165 11.90 10.41 -7.64
N ALA A 166 11.11 9.50 -7.06
CA ALA A 166 9.67 9.43 -7.24
C ALA A 166 8.95 9.65 -5.91
N PHE A 167 7.82 10.35 -5.99
CA PHE A 167 7.03 10.72 -4.82
C PHE A 167 5.56 10.34 -5.00
N LEU A 168 4.98 9.77 -3.95
CA LEU A 168 3.54 9.56 -3.84
C LEU A 168 2.94 10.54 -2.84
N PRO A 169 1.78 11.14 -3.15
CA PRO A 169 1.14 12.06 -2.24
C PRO A 169 0.69 11.34 -0.96
N ALA A 170 0.78 12.05 0.16
CA ALA A 170 0.18 11.70 1.45
C ALA A 170 -0.66 12.88 1.96
N SER A 171 -1.42 12.66 3.05
CA SER A 171 -2.29 13.69 3.65
C SER A 171 -1.56 14.98 4.04
N ASP A 172 -0.34 14.85 4.55
CA ASP A 172 0.46 15.89 5.22
C ASP A 172 1.95 15.73 4.86
N GLY A 173 2.21 15.28 3.64
CA GLY A 173 3.56 14.99 3.19
C GLY A 173 3.62 14.27 1.86
N VAL A 174 4.81 13.77 1.54
CA VAL A 174 5.01 12.83 0.43
C VAL A 174 5.81 11.62 0.87
N TRP A 175 5.48 10.48 0.28
CA TRP A 175 6.27 9.26 0.36
C TRP A 175 7.34 9.30 -0.73
N ALA A 176 8.60 9.35 -0.34
CA ALA A 176 9.73 9.37 -1.28
C ALA A 176 10.27 7.95 -1.47
N GLY A 177 10.50 7.58 -2.73
CA GLY A 177 10.91 6.23 -3.09
C GLY A 177 11.16 6.07 -4.58
N GLY A 178 10.97 4.84 -5.06
CA GLY A 178 11.13 4.50 -6.47
C GLY A 178 10.40 3.22 -6.84
N THR A 179 10.26 2.97 -8.13
CA THR A 179 9.70 1.71 -8.62
C THR A 179 10.80 0.66 -8.70
N GLU A 180 10.56 -0.49 -8.08
CA GLU A 180 11.43 -1.66 -8.07
C GLU A 180 10.67 -2.84 -8.68
N SER A 181 11.39 -3.68 -9.43
CA SER A 181 10.86 -4.94 -9.97
C SER A 181 11.20 -6.07 -9.00
N MET A 182 10.18 -6.81 -8.56
CA MET A 182 10.34 -7.93 -7.65
C MET A 182 9.88 -9.23 -8.31
N SER A 183 10.66 -10.31 -8.14
CA SER A 183 10.22 -11.64 -8.55
C SER A 183 8.96 -12.05 -7.80
N VAL A 184 7.95 -12.55 -8.51
CA VAL A 184 6.77 -13.11 -7.85
C VAL A 184 7.13 -14.46 -7.23
N PRO A 185 6.81 -14.73 -5.96
CA PRO A 185 7.10 -16.04 -5.35
C PRO A 185 6.41 -17.17 -6.11
N CYS A 186 7.15 -18.24 -6.43
CA CYS A 186 6.64 -19.41 -7.15
C CYS A 186 5.45 -20.10 -6.44
N GLY A 187 5.36 -19.94 -5.11
CA GLY A 187 4.27 -20.47 -4.29
C GLY A 187 2.90 -19.78 -4.49
N TRP A 188 2.80 -18.74 -5.32
CA TRP A 188 1.53 -18.04 -5.58
C TRP A 188 0.61 -18.76 -6.58
N GLY A 189 1.01 -19.94 -7.06
CA GLY A 189 0.19 -20.83 -7.87
C GLY A 189 0.53 -20.80 -9.35
N ALA A 190 -0.23 -21.56 -10.14
CA ALA A 190 0.11 -21.86 -11.53
C ALA A 190 0.17 -20.64 -12.48
N ALA A 191 -0.56 -19.54 -12.20
CA ALA A 191 -0.41 -18.31 -13.00
C ALA A 191 0.96 -17.64 -12.80
N PHE A 192 1.67 -18.02 -11.74
CA PHE A 192 2.96 -17.48 -11.35
C PHE A 192 4.08 -18.53 -11.42
N ALA A 193 3.78 -19.73 -11.92
CA ALA A 193 4.76 -20.78 -12.15
C ALA A 193 5.53 -20.50 -13.46
N GLY A 194 6.85 -20.37 -13.39
CA GLY A 194 7.72 -20.13 -14.54
C GLY A 194 8.18 -18.67 -14.68
N SER A 195 8.27 -18.18 -15.92
CA SER A 195 8.77 -16.84 -16.29
C SER A 195 7.72 -15.73 -16.17
N SER A 196 6.98 -15.71 -15.07
CA SER A 196 5.99 -14.66 -14.84
C SER A 196 6.66 -13.28 -14.78
N PRO A 197 6.04 -12.24 -15.35
CA PRO A 197 6.60 -10.90 -15.32
C PRO A 197 6.81 -10.46 -13.86
N PRO A 198 7.88 -9.69 -13.59
CA PRO A 198 8.13 -9.21 -12.25
C PRO A 198 6.97 -8.32 -11.77
N LEU A 199 6.72 -8.37 -10.46
CA LEU A 199 5.81 -7.44 -9.81
C LEU A 199 6.47 -6.07 -9.73
N ASN A 200 5.79 -5.07 -10.31
CA ASN A 200 6.16 -3.67 -10.10
C ASN A 200 5.70 -3.23 -8.72
N VAL A 201 6.65 -2.79 -7.90
CA VAL A 201 6.41 -2.32 -6.53
C VAL A 201 6.97 -0.91 -6.40
N PHE A 202 6.20 0.00 -5.79
CA PHE A 202 6.75 1.27 -5.34
C PHE A 202 7.38 1.09 -3.97
N ALA A 203 8.72 1.11 -3.89
CA ALA A 203 9.48 0.99 -2.67
C ALA A 203 9.68 2.35 -2.01
N ILE A 204 8.92 2.61 -0.95
CA ILE A 204 9.02 3.82 -0.14
C ILE A 204 10.23 3.70 0.77
N ARG A 205 11.14 4.67 0.63
CA ARG A 205 12.41 4.74 1.37
C ARG A 205 12.30 5.68 2.55
N THR A 206 11.52 6.75 2.43
CA THR A 206 11.32 7.74 3.49
C THR A 206 10.00 8.50 3.33
N PHE A 207 9.66 9.28 4.36
CA PHE A 207 8.54 10.21 4.36
C PHE A 207 9.06 11.62 4.57
N LEU A 208 8.64 12.57 3.72
CA LEU A 208 8.98 13.98 3.84
C LEU A 208 7.75 14.74 4.33
N GLY A 209 7.90 15.46 5.44
CA GLY A 209 6.91 16.46 5.84
C GLY A 209 6.96 17.68 4.91
N GLU A 210 5.96 18.54 5.00
CA GLU A 210 5.82 19.71 4.13
C GLU A 210 7.08 20.60 4.08
N ALA A 211 7.66 20.89 5.24
CA ALA A 211 8.86 21.72 5.36
C ALA A 211 10.14 21.08 4.79
N GLU A 212 10.12 19.78 4.47
CA GLU A 212 11.27 19.04 3.92
C GLU A 212 11.15 18.85 2.41
N MET A 213 10.03 19.25 1.81
CA MET A 213 9.82 19.16 0.38
C MET A 213 10.58 20.24 -0.36
N ARG A 214 11.05 19.90 -1.55
CA ARG A 214 11.62 20.88 -2.49
C ARG A 214 10.46 21.65 -3.12
N PRO A 215 10.63 22.93 -3.50
CA PRO A 215 9.52 23.75 -4.01
C PRO A 215 8.75 23.12 -5.18
N THR A 216 9.45 22.44 -6.10
CA THR A 216 8.84 21.71 -7.22
C THR A 216 7.92 20.56 -6.76
N VAL A 217 8.38 19.77 -5.80
CA VAL A 217 7.61 18.67 -5.20
C VAL A 217 6.43 19.21 -4.41
N TRP A 218 6.65 20.27 -3.62
CA TRP A 218 5.60 20.92 -2.85
C TRP A 218 4.48 21.45 -3.75
N LEU A 219 4.81 22.16 -4.84
CA LEU A 219 3.84 22.70 -5.79
C LEU A 219 3.02 21.58 -6.47
N ALA A 220 3.69 20.50 -6.88
CA ALA A 220 3.00 19.36 -7.48
C ALA A 220 2.05 18.68 -6.47
N TRP A 221 2.52 18.45 -5.24
CA TRP A 221 1.73 17.83 -4.18
C TRP A 221 0.55 18.70 -3.73
N SER A 222 0.75 20.01 -3.53
CA SER A 222 -0.33 20.92 -3.14
C SER A 222 -1.40 21.02 -4.23
N GLY A 223 -1.00 20.98 -5.51
CA GLY A 223 -1.92 20.83 -6.64
C GLY A 223 -2.76 19.55 -6.59
N THR A 224 -2.20 18.43 -6.12
CA THR A 224 -2.98 17.18 -5.94
C THR A 224 -3.98 17.25 -4.77
N ARG A 225 -3.69 18.05 -3.73
CA ARG A 225 -4.66 18.32 -2.64
C ARG A 225 -5.79 19.25 -3.07
N ALA A 226 -5.48 20.19 -3.95
CA ALA A 226 -6.40 21.22 -4.41
C ALA A 226 -7.37 20.76 -5.52
N ALA A 227 -7.25 19.53 -6.02
CA ALA A 227 -8.23 18.94 -6.92
C ALA A 227 -9.40 18.36 -6.10
N PRO A 228 -10.53 19.08 -5.93
CA PRO A 228 -11.75 18.42 -5.46
C PRO A 228 -12.13 17.35 -6.47
N ASP A 229 -12.62 16.22 -5.96
CA ASP A 229 -13.19 15.12 -6.71
C ASP A 229 -14.36 15.65 -7.56
N ARG A 230 -14.08 16.12 -8.77
CA ARG A 230 -15.06 16.77 -9.66
C ARG A 230 -16.10 15.80 -10.23
N ASP A 231 -16.02 14.51 -9.90
CA ASP A 231 -16.96 13.47 -10.35
C ASP A 231 -17.56 12.63 -9.22
N ALA A 232 -17.51 13.07 -7.97
CA ALA A 232 -18.33 12.46 -6.92
C ALA A 232 -19.75 13.06 -6.97
N PRO A 233 -20.79 12.31 -7.40
CA PRO A 233 -22.16 12.75 -7.17
C PRO A 233 -22.37 12.83 -5.66
N LEU A 234 -22.63 14.04 -5.17
CA LEU A 234 -23.24 14.28 -3.87
C LEU A 234 -24.55 13.50 -3.83
N GLN A 235 -24.55 12.33 -3.19
CA GLN A 235 -25.82 11.70 -2.83
C GLN A 235 -26.37 12.46 -1.62
N PRO A 236 -27.61 12.99 -1.71
CA PRO A 236 -28.28 13.54 -0.55
C PRO A 236 -28.63 12.38 0.39
N THR A 237 -28.15 12.45 1.62
CA THR A 237 -28.71 11.69 2.74
C THR A 237 -30.15 12.14 2.93
N ARG A 238 -31.10 11.39 2.37
CA ARG A 238 -32.50 11.44 2.80
C ARG A 238 -32.57 10.84 4.20
N SER A 239 -32.80 11.70 5.20
CA SER A 239 -33.51 11.29 6.41
C SER A 239 -35.00 11.25 6.09
N ALA A 240 -35.64 10.14 6.38
CA ALA A 240 -37.06 10.11 6.71
C ALA A 240 -37.21 9.17 7.91
N ALA A 241 -37.76 9.74 8.98
CA ALA A 241 -38.49 9.03 10.01
C ALA A 241 -39.79 8.45 9.43
#